data_AF-A0A7M2C2B2-F1
#
_entry.id   AF-A0A7M2C2B2-F1
#
_cell.length_a   1.000
_cell.length_b   1.000
_cell.length_c   1.000
_cell.angle_alpha   90.00
_cell.angle_beta   90.00
_cell.angle_gamma   90.00
#
_symmetry.space_group_name_H-M   'P 1'
#
loop_
_entity.id
_entity.type
_entity.pdbx_description
1 polymer ?
#
loop_
_entity_poly.entity_id
_entity_poly.type
_entity_poly.pdbx_seq_one_letter_code
_entity_poly.pdbx_strand_id
1 'polypeptide(L)'
;MYGISGPSLHRLTQETRALGCLHCGSNEYVAIESIESLPPHPGELHVEVEYACRHCQGSYQHRARFRDVAAILNRTKTLEGLFRFAGEYFHCGEAMRVEGTGVRNIHAPLPAREPELDDGVSVGTRVLRCRCGFRLELPN
;
A
#
# COMPACT_ATOMS: atom_id res chain seq x y z
N MET A 1 26.18 -25.19 7.74
CA MET A 1 26.19 -24.59 6.39
C MET A 1 24.88 -23.83 6.22
N TYR A 2 24.87 -22.53 6.47
CA TYR A 2 23.68 -21.69 6.29
C TYR A 2 23.54 -21.35 4.81
N GLY A 3 22.51 -21.88 4.16
CA GLY A 3 22.15 -21.54 2.78
C GLY A 3 21.54 -20.15 2.76
N ILE A 4 22.28 -19.18 2.23
CA ILE A 4 21.75 -17.86 1.89
C ILE A 4 20.89 -18.08 0.64
N SER A 5 19.58 -18.20 0.82
CA SER A 5 18.62 -18.16 -0.29
C SER A 5 18.71 -16.79 -0.93
N GLY A 6 19.46 -16.68 -2.04
CA GLY A 6 19.48 -15.48 -2.87
C GLY A 6 18.08 -15.17 -3.41
N PRO A 7 17.75 -13.89 -3.64
CA PRO A 7 16.44 -13.53 -4.20
C PRO A 7 16.27 -14.20 -5.57
N SER A 8 15.10 -14.83 -5.78
CA SER A 8 14.73 -15.47 -7.04
C SER A 8 14.86 -14.49 -8.23
N LEU A 9 15.31 -14.97 -9.39
CA LEU A 9 15.51 -14.17 -10.61
C LEU A 9 14.28 -13.33 -11.01
N HIS A 10 13.07 -13.81 -10.68
CA HIS A 10 11.80 -13.10 -10.91
C HIS A 10 11.61 -11.86 -10.01
N ARG A 11 12.24 -11.87 -8.81
CA ARG A 11 12.25 -10.73 -7.89
C ARG A 11 13.26 -9.68 -8.36
N LEU A 12 14.40 -10.11 -8.90
CA LEU A 12 15.43 -9.22 -9.47
C LEU A 12 14.96 -8.50 -10.75
N THR A 13 14.15 -9.13 -11.60
CA THR A 13 13.62 -8.50 -12.82
C THR A 13 12.48 -7.51 -12.57
N GLN A 14 11.83 -7.59 -11.41
CA GLN A 14 10.84 -6.60 -10.98
C GLN A 14 11.49 -5.32 -10.45
N GLU A 15 12.69 -5.39 -9.87
CA GLU A 15 13.34 -4.30 -9.11
C GLU A 15 13.73 -3.04 -9.91
N THR A 16 13.69 -3.06 -11.25
CA THR A 16 14.01 -1.88 -12.09
C THR A 16 13.05 -1.68 -13.26
N ARG A 17 11.87 -2.29 -13.21
CA ARG A 17 10.91 -2.19 -14.30
C ARG A 17 10.31 -0.78 -14.36
N ALA A 18 10.02 -0.29 -15.57
CA ALA A 18 9.26 0.94 -15.75
C ALA A 18 7.86 0.80 -15.16
N LEU A 19 7.37 1.85 -14.50
CA LEU A 19 6.00 1.91 -14.00
C LEU A 19 5.01 1.75 -15.15
N GLY A 20 4.14 0.75 -15.03
CA GLY A 20 3.13 0.45 -16.04
C GLY A 20 2.50 -0.92 -15.85
N CYS A 21 1.32 -1.11 -16.42
CA CYS A 21 0.62 -2.38 -16.42
C CYS A 21 1.33 -3.38 -17.35
N LEU A 22 1.60 -4.61 -16.89
CA LEU A 22 2.11 -5.68 -17.78
C LEU A 22 1.05 -6.13 -18.79
N HIS A 23 -0.22 -6.01 -18.41
CA HIS A 23 -1.32 -6.54 -19.20
C HIS A 23 -1.68 -5.64 -20.38
N CYS A 24 -1.97 -4.35 -20.13
CA CYS A 24 -2.26 -3.40 -21.22
C CYS A 24 -1.02 -2.65 -21.74
N GLY A 25 0.15 -2.84 -21.13
CA GLY A 25 1.39 -2.19 -21.58
C GLY A 25 1.44 -0.66 -21.39
N SER A 26 0.48 -0.07 -20.68
CA SER A 26 0.34 1.37 -20.50
C SER A 26 0.62 1.82 -19.07
N ASN A 27 1.09 3.07 -18.92
CA ASN A 27 1.19 3.76 -17.64
C ASN A 27 0.12 4.85 -17.43
N GLU A 28 -0.75 5.08 -18.40
CA GLU A 28 -1.80 6.11 -18.34
C GLU A 28 -2.86 5.81 -17.28
N TYR A 29 -3.07 4.53 -16.99
CA TYR A 29 -4.07 4.06 -16.03
C TYR A 29 -3.46 3.70 -14.68
N VAL A 30 -2.19 4.03 -14.43
CA VAL A 30 -1.52 3.75 -13.16
C VAL A 30 -2.09 4.67 -12.06
N ALA A 31 -2.59 4.05 -11.00
CA ALA A 31 -2.92 4.70 -9.75
C ALA A 31 -1.89 4.26 -8.70
N ILE A 32 -1.06 5.19 -8.24
CA ILE A 32 -0.09 4.91 -7.17
C ILE A 32 -0.85 4.83 -5.85
N GLU A 33 -0.64 3.75 -5.09
CA GLU A 33 -1.35 3.48 -3.84
C GLU A 33 -0.44 3.66 -2.63
N SER A 34 0.83 3.26 -2.75
CA SER A 34 1.83 3.41 -1.68
C SER A 34 3.20 3.77 -2.23
N ILE A 35 3.94 4.60 -1.50
CA ILE A 35 5.36 4.86 -1.71
C ILE A 35 6.07 4.74 -0.35
N GLU A 36 7.07 3.86 -0.29
CA GLU A 36 7.90 3.65 0.90
C GLU A 36 9.36 4.02 0.63
N SER A 37 9.99 4.68 1.59
CA SER A 37 11.40 5.02 1.53
C SER A 37 12.26 3.77 1.68
N LEU A 38 13.31 3.67 0.86
CA LEU A 38 14.36 2.68 1.05
C LEU A 38 15.45 3.23 1.98
N PRO A 39 16.23 2.35 2.65
CA PRO A 39 17.42 2.77 3.38
C PRO A 39 18.37 3.59 2.48
N PRO A 40 19.12 4.55 3.03
CA PRO A 40 20.06 5.35 2.24
C PRO A 40 21.01 4.47 1.41
N HIS A 41 21.12 4.76 0.12
CA HIS A 41 21.96 4.03 -0.81
C HIS A 41 22.68 4.99 -1.76
N PRO A 42 23.91 4.68 -2.20
CA PRO A 42 24.61 5.50 -3.19
C PRO A 42 23.91 5.43 -4.55
N GLY A 43 24.05 6.49 -5.35
CA GLY A 43 23.52 6.55 -6.72
C GLY A 43 22.13 7.15 -6.84
N GLU A 44 21.38 6.73 -7.86
CA GLU A 44 20.06 7.27 -8.18
C GLU A 44 19.04 6.90 -7.10
N LEU A 45 18.20 7.86 -6.68
CA LEU A 45 17.18 7.67 -5.64
C LEU A 45 16.08 6.71 -6.09
N HIS A 46 15.81 5.69 -5.26
CA HIS A 46 14.76 4.70 -5.47
C HIS A 46 13.80 4.66 -4.29
N VAL A 47 12.58 4.21 -4.57
CA VAL A 47 11.53 3.96 -3.58
C VAL A 47 10.90 2.60 -3.86
N GLU A 48 10.32 1.98 -2.85
CA GLU A 48 9.39 0.89 -3.07
C GLU A 48 8.01 1.49 -3.37
N VAL A 49 7.37 1.03 -4.44
CA VAL A 49 6.10 1.57 -4.91
C VAL A 49 5.11 0.44 -5.12
N GLU A 50 3.88 0.67 -4.67
CA GLU A 50 2.72 -0.17 -4.93
C GLU A 50 1.72 0.63 -5.76
N TYR A 51 1.19 0.01 -6.80
CA TYR A 51 0.24 0.66 -7.71
C TYR A 51 -0.69 -0.35 -8.38
N ALA A 52 -1.87 0.14 -8.75
CA ALA A 52 -2.86 -0.60 -9.52
C ALA A 52 -3.06 0.01 -10.91
N CYS A 53 -3.41 -0.83 -11.89
CA CYS A 53 -3.90 -0.36 -13.18
C CYS A 53 -5.43 -0.22 -13.12
N ARG A 54 -5.96 1.00 -13.26
CA ARG A 54 -7.43 1.23 -13.26
C ARG A 54 -8.16 0.60 -14.45
N HIS A 55 -7.44 0.28 -15.52
CA HIS A 55 -8.04 -0.34 -16.71
C HIS A 55 -8.13 -1.87 -16.59
N CYS A 56 -7.06 -2.53 -16.13
CA CYS A 56 -7.00 -3.99 -16.05
C CYS A 56 -7.16 -4.55 -14.64
N GLN A 57 -7.18 -3.68 -13.63
CA GLN A 57 -7.28 -4.01 -12.20
C GLN A 57 -6.14 -4.88 -11.64
N GLY A 58 -5.02 -4.97 -12.36
CA GLY A 58 -3.82 -5.65 -11.85
C GLY A 58 -3.06 -4.78 -10.85
N SER A 59 -2.58 -5.39 -9.78
CA SER A 59 -1.74 -4.78 -8.74
C SER A 59 -0.28 -5.15 -8.93
N TYR A 60 0.61 -4.20 -8.63
CA TYR A 60 2.04 -4.33 -8.83
C TYR A 60 2.80 -3.69 -7.66
N GLN A 61 3.90 -4.32 -7.26
CA GLN A 61 4.81 -3.79 -6.26
C GLN A 61 6.25 -4.04 -6.73
N HIS A 62 7.07 -3.00 -6.76
CA HIS A 62 8.51 -3.13 -7.02
C HIS A 62 9.28 -1.86 -6.63
N ARG A 63 10.61 -1.92 -6.73
CA ARG A 63 11.47 -0.72 -6.63
C ARG A 63 11.39 0.08 -7.92
N ALA A 64 11.26 1.39 -7.80
CA ALA A 64 11.24 2.30 -8.94
C ALA A 64 12.10 3.53 -8.64
N ARG A 65 12.57 4.19 -9.70
CA ARG A 65 13.27 5.46 -9.57
C ARG A 65 12.28 6.51 -9.05
N PHE A 66 12.72 7.30 -8.07
CA PHE A 66 11.89 8.35 -7.48
C PHE A 66 11.34 9.31 -8.55
N ARG A 67 12.16 9.68 -9.54
CA ARG A 67 11.75 10.58 -10.63
C ARG A 67 10.63 10.02 -11.50
N ASP A 68 10.58 8.70 -11.70
CA ASP A 68 9.58 8.06 -12.56
C ASP A 68 8.23 8.02 -11.83
N VAL A 69 8.25 7.77 -10.52
CA VAL A 69 7.06 7.85 -9.66
C VAL A 69 6.54 9.30 -9.60
N ALA A 70 7.43 10.27 -9.39
CA ALA A 70 7.08 11.69 -9.40
C ALA A 70 6.45 12.12 -10.74
N ALA A 71 6.96 11.62 -11.87
CA ALA A 71 6.39 11.92 -13.19
C ALA A 71 4.93 11.42 -13.34
N ILE A 72 4.57 10.27 -12.76
CA ILE A 72 3.17 9.79 -12.74
C ILE A 72 2.31 10.66 -11.83
N LEU A 73 2.78 10.94 -10.62
CA LEU A 73 2.05 11.78 -9.66
C LEU A 73 1.79 13.19 -10.22
N ASN A 74 2.79 13.81 -10.86
CA ASN A 74 2.68 15.15 -11.43
C ASN A 74 1.69 15.26 -12.61
N ARG A 75 1.37 14.14 -13.28
CA ARG A 75 0.34 14.11 -14.33
C ARG A 75 -1.07 14.04 -13.75
N THR A 76 -1.18 13.55 -12.52
CA THR A 76 -2.46 13.27 -11.88
C THR A 76 -2.91 14.52 -11.14
N LYS A 77 -4.02 15.14 -11.57
CA LYS A 77 -4.51 16.40 -10.97
C LYS A 77 -5.07 16.20 -9.56
N THR A 78 -5.47 14.97 -9.23
CA THR A 78 -6.08 14.59 -7.95
C THR A 78 -5.61 13.19 -7.58
N LEU A 79 -4.99 13.04 -6.40
CA LEU A 79 -4.89 11.73 -5.74
C LEU A 79 -6.31 11.33 -5.34
N GLU A 80 -6.97 10.58 -6.21
CA GLU A 80 -8.27 10.00 -5.94
C GLU A 80 -8.11 8.79 -5.02
N GLY A 81 -8.88 8.74 -3.95
CA GLY A 81 -8.84 7.65 -2.98
C GLY A 81 -7.77 7.82 -1.90
N LEU A 82 -7.35 6.69 -1.34
CA LEU A 82 -6.39 6.60 -0.24
C LEU A 82 -4.98 6.40 -0.78
N PHE A 83 -4.03 7.18 -0.28
CA PHE A 83 -2.63 7.09 -0.65
C PHE A 83 -1.76 6.98 0.59
N ARG A 84 -0.80 6.05 0.61
CA ARG A 84 0.16 5.90 1.73
C ARG A 84 1.54 6.40 1.32
N PHE A 85 2.14 7.23 2.15
CA PHE A 85 3.50 7.72 1.95
C PHE A 85 4.25 7.80 3.27
N ALA A 86 5.39 7.12 3.36
CA ALA A 86 6.27 7.14 4.53
C ALA A 86 5.52 6.82 5.84
N GLY A 87 4.60 5.86 5.81
CA GLY A 87 3.77 5.47 6.96
C GLY A 87 2.60 6.42 7.30
N GLU A 88 2.45 7.52 6.58
CA GLU A 88 1.30 8.43 6.69
C GLU A 88 0.24 8.12 5.62
N TYR A 89 -1.02 8.41 5.94
CA TYR A 89 -2.15 8.20 5.05
C TYR A 89 -2.72 9.53 4.57
N PHE A 90 -2.94 9.65 3.27
CA PHE A 90 -3.43 10.84 2.59
C PHE A 90 -4.76 10.55 1.89
N HIS A 91 -5.65 11.53 1.90
CA HIS A 91 -6.90 11.50 1.16
C HIS A 91 -7.28 12.93 0.76
N CYS A 92 -7.83 13.14 -0.44
CA CYS A 92 -8.03 14.47 -1.04
C CYS A 92 -6.75 15.32 -1.11
N GLY A 93 -5.58 14.68 -1.21
CA GLY A 93 -4.27 15.33 -1.27
C GLY A 93 -3.73 15.86 0.06
N GLU A 94 -4.37 15.54 1.20
CA GLU A 94 -3.92 15.98 2.53
C GLU A 94 -3.73 14.80 3.48
N ALA A 95 -2.78 14.93 4.40
CA ALA A 95 -2.57 13.95 5.46
C ALA A 95 -3.82 13.84 6.34
N MET A 96 -4.23 12.60 6.62
CA MET A 96 -5.37 12.30 7.48
C MET A 96 -4.97 12.49 8.95
N ARG A 97 -5.89 13.03 9.75
CA ARG A 97 -5.66 13.26 11.18
C ARG A 97 -6.15 12.08 12.01
N VAL A 98 -5.43 11.75 13.08
CA VAL A 98 -5.93 10.81 14.09
C VAL A 98 -7.13 11.45 14.80
N GLU A 99 -8.28 10.78 14.73
CA GLU A 99 -9.53 11.22 15.36
C GLU A 99 -9.79 10.46 16.67
N GLY A 100 -9.24 9.25 16.83
CA GLY A 100 -9.37 8.47 18.06
C GLY A 100 -8.83 7.06 17.95
N THR A 101 -9.07 6.28 19.01
CA THR A 101 -8.74 4.85 19.10
C THR A 101 -9.99 4.04 19.39
N GLY A 102 -10.06 2.82 18.87
CA GLY A 102 -11.15 1.87 19.08
C GLY A 102 -10.64 0.50 19.48
N VAL A 103 -11.57 -0.44 19.66
CA VAL A 103 -11.29 -1.87 19.78
C VAL A 103 -12.27 -2.61 18.88
N ARG A 104 -11.76 -3.52 18.06
CA ARG A 104 -12.55 -4.41 17.22
C ARG A 104 -12.34 -5.85 17.66
N ASN A 105 -13.44 -6.57 17.87
CA ASN A 105 -13.38 -8.01 18.13
C ASN A 105 -13.47 -8.74 16.79
N ILE A 106 -12.45 -9.54 16.50
CA ILE A 106 -12.40 -10.40 15.32
C ILE A 106 -12.73 -11.81 15.81
N HIS A 107 -13.83 -12.37 15.32
CA HIS A 107 -14.27 -13.71 15.67
C HIS A 107 -13.90 -14.69 14.54
N ALA A 108 -13.41 -15.87 14.91
CA ALA A 108 -13.31 -16.97 13.95
C ALA A 108 -14.71 -17.41 13.52
N PRO A 109 -14.92 -17.83 12.25
CA PRO A 109 -16.18 -18.46 11.86
C PRO A 109 -16.36 -19.75 12.66
N LEU A 110 -17.36 -19.80 13.54
CA LEU A 110 -17.64 -20.99 14.36
C LEU A 110 -18.21 -22.12 13.48
N PRO A 111 -17.66 -23.35 13.55
CA PRO A 111 -18.35 -24.52 13.03
C PRO A 111 -19.62 -24.77 13.87
N ALA A 112 -20.71 -25.13 13.21
CA ALA A 112 -22.08 -25.14 13.75
C ALA A 112 -22.37 -26.15 14.91
N ARG A 113 -21.36 -26.71 15.59
CA ARG A 113 -21.55 -27.86 16.49
C ARG A 113 -20.76 -27.87 17.80
N GLU A 114 -20.07 -26.80 18.19
CA GLU A 114 -19.36 -26.79 19.49
C GLU A 114 -19.82 -25.64 20.39
N PRO A 115 -20.04 -25.90 21.70
CA PRO A 115 -20.51 -24.89 22.64
C PRO A 115 -19.45 -23.83 22.93
N GLU A 116 -19.86 -22.58 22.71
CA GLU A 116 -19.33 -21.27 23.11
C GLU A 116 -18.01 -21.28 23.91
N LEU A 117 -16.89 -21.26 23.18
CA LEU A 117 -15.71 -20.50 23.60
C LEU A 117 -15.74 -19.19 22.79
N ASP A 118 -15.81 -18.05 23.49
CA ASP A 118 -15.63 -16.73 22.86
C ASP A 118 -14.17 -16.57 22.45
N ASP A 119 -13.80 -17.20 21.33
CA ASP A 119 -12.47 -17.17 20.74
C ASP A 119 -12.23 -15.87 19.94
N GLY A 120 -12.85 -14.77 20.38
CA GLY A 120 -12.69 -13.45 19.79
C GLY A 120 -11.33 -12.84 20.16
N VAL A 121 -10.58 -12.39 19.16
CA VAL A 121 -9.37 -11.58 19.39
C VAL A 121 -9.75 -10.12 19.37
N SER A 122 -9.54 -9.41 20.48
CA SER A 122 -9.66 -7.96 20.54
C SER A 122 -8.43 -7.30 19.95
N VAL A 123 -8.63 -6.53 18.88
CA VAL A 123 -7.60 -5.74 18.21
C VAL A 123 -7.85 -4.27 18.50
N GLY A 124 -6.88 -3.60 19.12
CA GLY A 124 -6.90 -2.15 19.26
C GLY A 124 -6.79 -1.51 17.88
N THR A 125 -7.57 -0.47 17.63
CA THR A 125 -7.56 0.26 16.36
C THR A 125 -7.31 1.74 16.59
N ARG A 126 -6.83 2.41 15.55
CA ARG A 126 -6.78 3.87 15.42
C ARG A 126 -7.63 4.31 14.25
N VAL A 127 -8.30 5.44 14.41
CA VAL A 127 -9.19 6.03 13.41
C VAL A 127 -8.54 7.28 12.85
N LEU A 128 -8.36 7.30 11.54
CA LEU A 128 -7.90 8.45 10.77
C LEU A 128 -9.07 9.10 10.04
N ARG A 129 -9.07 10.43 9.94
CA ARG A 129 -10.11 11.19 9.25
C ARG A 129 -9.54 12.23 8.30
N CYS A 130 -10.12 12.28 7.10
CA CYS A 130 -9.91 13.35 6.14
C CYS A 130 -10.95 14.46 6.36
N ARG A 131 -10.60 15.70 6.03
CA ARG A 131 -11.52 16.86 6.13
C ARG A 131 -12.80 16.71 5.30
N CYS A 132 -12.79 15.89 4.25
CA CYS A 132 -13.97 15.64 3.42
C CYS A 132 -15.00 14.71 4.09
N GLY A 133 -14.69 14.16 5.27
CA GLY A 133 -15.55 13.22 5.99
C GLY A 133 -15.16 11.75 5.81
N PHE A 134 -14.27 11.42 4.86
CA PHE A 134 -13.73 10.07 4.72
C PHE A 134 -12.99 9.63 5.99
N ARG A 135 -13.18 8.37 6.38
CA ARG A 135 -12.64 7.78 7.61
C ARG A 135 -11.98 6.44 7.29
N LEU A 136 -10.81 6.21 7.88
CA LEU A 136 -10.06 4.96 7.78
C LEU A 136 -9.79 4.45 9.19
N GLU A 137 -10.11 3.18 9.43
CA GLU A 137 -9.78 2.51 10.68
C GLU A 137 -8.65 1.51 10.42
N LEU A 138 -7.59 1.57 11.22
CA LEU A 138 -6.41 0.73 11.10
C LEU A 138 -6.17 -0.01 12.42
N PRO A 139 -5.74 -1.28 12.39
CA PRO A 139 -5.21 -1.92 13.59
C PRO A 139 -3.96 -1.18 14.08
N ASN A 140 -3.75 -1.21 15.40
CA ASN A 140 -2.54 -0.69 16.05
C ASN A 140 -1.32 -1.56 15.79
#